data_AF-A0A7C2UIK7-F1
#
_entry.id   AF-A0A7C2UIK7-F1
#
_cell.length_a   1.000
_cell.length_b   1.000
_cell.length_c   1.000
_cell.angle_alpha   90.00
_cell.angle_beta   90.00
_cell.angle_gamma   90.00
#
_symmetry.space_group_name_H-M   'P 1'
#
loop_
_entity.id
_entity.type
_entity.pdbx_description
1 polymer ?
#
loop_
_entity_poly.entity_id
_entity_poly.type
_entity_poly.pdbx_seq_one_letter_code
_entity_poly.pdbx_strand_id
1 'polypeptide(L)'
;MRRWPLVMLTFMVGCATPPQEEPAAPGVAGSAEASPPASPEVQARAQPAIVAPPVAVPPTARAEDLERLLVYFEHIRKLPSAELTRENESARASFTRSRSDFDRLRLAMLLSVPNTAIADEQRAYELLDPVVKNPASPLHGLALLMSTHLQERRRLEGSNRELQQNVQGLQNKLDALMSLERTLMDRDKSTPPRKR
;
A
#
# COMPACT_ATOMS: atom_id res chain seq x y z
N MET A 1 2.95 -30.62 -33.64
CA MET A 1 3.10 -31.48 -32.44
C MET A 1 4.48 -31.21 -31.83
N ARG A 2 4.53 -30.45 -30.73
CA ARG A 2 5.78 -30.21 -29.98
C ARG A 2 5.45 -30.28 -28.49
N ARG A 3 5.98 -31.33 -27.87
CA ARG A 3 5.83 -31.71 -26.47
C ARG A 3 6.79 -30.87 -25.62
N TRP A 4 6.30 -30.20 -24.58
CA TRP A 4 7.13 -29.67 -23.50
C TRP A 4 6.78 -30.44 -22.22
N PRO A 5 7.74 -31.13 -21.57
CA PRO A 5 7.50 -31.81 -20.32
C PRO A 5 7.57 -30.86 -19.12
N LEU A 6 6.56 -31.00 -18.27
CA LEU A 6 6.56 -30.97 -16.81
C LEU A 6 7.88 -30.54 -16.11
N VAL A 7 7.85 -29.41 -15.40
CA VAL A 7 8.57 -29.26 -14.13
C VAL A 7 7.59 -28.70 -13.12
N MET A 8 6.96 -29.63 -12.41
CA MET A 8 6.38 -29.44 -11.09
C MET A 8 7.53 -29.14 -10.12
N LEU A 9 7.50 -28.01 -9.41
CA LEU A 9 8.28 -27.88 -8.18
C LEU A 9 7.38 -27.37 -7.06
N THR A 10 7.49 -28.11 -5.97
CA THR A 10 6.57 -28.25 -4.86
C THR A 10 6.87 -27.23 -3.76
N PHE A 11 5.81 -26.93 -3.00
CA PHE A 11 5.76 -26.16 -1.76
C PHE A 11 6.83 -26.48 -0.70
N MET A 12 7.30 -25.43 0.00
CA MET A 12 7.64 -25.38 1.43
C MET A 12 7.43 -23.93 1.88
N VAL A 13 6.39 -23.56 2.65
CA VAL A 13 6.13 -23.75 4.09
C VAL A 13 7.33 -23.45 4.98
N GLY A 14 7.32 -22.27 5.60
CA GLY A 14 8.22 -21.88 6.68
C GLY A 14 7.60 -20.75 7.51
N CYS A 15 6.86 -21.09 8.56
CA CYS A 15 6.46 -20.16 9.62
C CYS A 15 7.60 -20.05 10.63
N ALA A 16 8.12 -18.84 10.85
CA ALA A 16 9.07 -18.56 11.92
C ALA A 16 8.38 -17.73 13.01
N THR A 17 8.31 -18.31 14.20
CA THR A 17 7.68 -17.78 15.42
C THR A 17 8.72 -16.97 16.22
N PRO A 18 8.43 -15.75 16.70
CA PRO A 18 9.31 -15.07 17.63
C PRO A 18 9.07 -15.53 19.09
N PRO A 19 10.11 -15.59 19.94
CA PRO A 19 9.99 -16.02 21.34
C PRO A 19 9.47 -14.91 22.26
N GLN A 20 8.63 -15.31 23.22
CA GLN A 20 8.20 -14.52 24.38
C GLN A 20 9.29 -14.50 25.45
N GLU A 21 9.46 -13.35 26.11
CA GLU A 21 10.28 -13.21 27.32
C GLU A 21 9.43 -12.61 28.44
N GLU A 22 9.35 -13.34 29.55
CA GLU A 22 8.69 -13.01 30.83
C GLU A 22 9.62 -13.51 31.96
N PRO A 23 9.40 -13.16 33.24
CA PRO A 23 9.81 -11.94 33.92
C PRO A 23 10.87 -12.21 35.02
N ALA A 24 11.48 -11.16 35.58
CA ALA A 24 12.24 -11.27 36.83
C ALA A 24 12.17 -9.97 37.67
N ALA A 25 11.48 -10.05 38.81
CA ALA A 25 11.79 -9.29 40.03
C ALA A 25 12.77 -10.15 40.88
N PRO A 26 13.54 -9.65 41.90
CA PRO A 26 12.98 -9.09 43.14
C PRO A 26 13.85 -8.10 43.98
N GLY A 27 13.26 -7.55 45.05
CA GLY A 27 13.90 -7.09 46.31
C GLY A 27 14.47 -5.65 46.30
N VAL A 28 14.43 -4.84 47.36
CA VAL A 28 14.50 -5.15 48.81
C VAL A 28 13.96 -3.96 49.64
N ALA A 29 13.68 -4.25 50.91
CA ALA A 29 13.01 -3.48 51.96
C ALA A 29 13.75 -2.23 52.51
N GLY A 30 13.01 -1.40 53.26
CA GLY A 30 13.55 -0.72 54.44
C GLY A 30 12.97 0.67 54.77
N SER A 31 12.14 0.73 55.85
CA SER A 31 12.02 1.73 56.94
C SER A 31 12.50 3.18 56.73
N ALA A 32 11.89 4.25 57.27
CA ALA A 32 10.79 4.51 58.19
C ALA A 32 10.55 6.05 58.18
N GLU A 33 9.55 6.53 58.92
CA GLU A 33 9.62 7.74 59.79
C GLU A 33 8.48 8.78 59.65
N ALA A 34 7.88 9.05 60.84
CA ALA A 34 7.24 10.27 61.35
C ALA A 34 5.85 10.77 60.85
N SER A 35 4.84 10.43 61.67
CA SER A 35 3.78 11.25 62.33
C SER A 35 2.90 12.30 61.60
N PRO A 36 1.64 12.51 62.09
CA PRO A 36 0.54 13.27 61.46
C PRO A 36 0.42 14.72 62.03
N PRO A 37 -0.45 15.63 61.53
CA PRO A 37 -1.90 15.61 61.85
C PRO A 37 -2.84 16.25 60.78
N ALA A 38 -4.15 16.24 61.12
CA ALA A 38 -5.25 17.07 60.62
C ALA A 38 -6.14 16.50 59.49
N SER A 39 -7.33 16.05 59.91
CA SER A 39 -8.57 15.90 59.13
C SER A 39 -9.07 17.26 58.59
N PRO A 40 -10.27 17.36 57.96
CA PRO A 40 -11.11 16.41 57.22
C PRO A 40 -11.49 16.95 55.82
N GLU A 41 -11.93 16.10 54.87
CA GLU A 41 -13.01 16.48 53.93
C GLU A 41 -13.50 15.25 53.17
N VAL A 42 -14.52 14.60 53.74
CA VAL A 42 -15.38 13.69 52.98
C VAL A 42 -16.27 14.57 52.12
N GLN A 43 -15.83 14.87 50.90
CA GLN A 43 -16.73 15.35 49.84
C GLN A 43 -17.16 14.16 48.99
N ALA A 44 -18.21 13.50 49.48
CA ALA A 44 -19.10 12.72 48.63
C ALA A 44 -19.75 13.69 47.63
N ARG A 45 -19.15 13.81 46.44
CA ARG A 45 -19.85 14.35 45.26
C ARG A 45 -20.17 13.18 44.35
N ALA A 46 -21.44 12.80 44.39
CA ALA A 46 -22.06 11.85 43.49
C ALA A 46 -21.66 12.17 42.04
N GLN A 47 -21.01 11.23 41.38
CA GLN A 47 -20.85 11.29 39.93
C GLN A 47 -22.24 11.05 39.32
N PRO A 48 -22.79 11.98 38.52
CA PRO A 48 -24.00 11.66 37.78
C PRO A 48 -23.64 10.59 36.75
N ALA A 49 -24.33 9.46 36.82
CA ALA A 49 -24.26 8.42 35.80
C ALA A 49 -24.67 9.04 34.45
N ILE A 50 -23.69 9.23 33.57
CA ILE A 50 -23.95 9.56 32.17
C ILE A 50 -24.45 8.26 31.53
N VAL A 51 -25.77 8.08 31.53
CA VAL A 51 -26.43 7.12 30.64
C VAL A 51 -26.43 7.74 29.26
N ALA A 52 -25.37 7.49 28.49
CA ALA A 52 -25.40 7.72 27.06
C ALA A 52 -26.12 6.51 26.41
N PRO A 53 -27.24 6.71 25.69
CA PRO A 53 -27.78 5.62 24.89
C PRO A 53 -26.82 5.33 23.73
N PRO A 54 -26.44 4.06 23.47
CA PRO A 54 -25.79 3.73 22.20
C PRO A 54 -26.86 3.85 21.13
N VAL A 55 -26.83 4.93 20.33
CA VAL A 55 -27.59 5.01 19.09
C VAL A 55 -26.96 4.00 18.13
N ALA A 56 -27.48 2.77 18.17
CA ALA A 56 -27.19 1.73 17.22
C ALA A 56 -27.77 2.15 15.85
N VAL A 57 -26.91 2.70 15.00
CA VAL A 57 -27.20 2.77 13.57
C VAL A 57 -27.16 1.34 13.02
N PRO A 58 -28.15 0.88 12.23
CA PRO A 58 -28.18 -0.51 11.79
C PRO A 58 -26.90 -0.86 10.99
N PRO A 59 -26.17 -1.90 11.39
CA PRO A 59 -24.91 -2.29 10.74
C PRO A 59 -25.09 -2.88 9.33
N THR A 60 -26.32 -3.14 8.89
CA THR A 60 -26.61 -3.89 7.66
C THR A 60 -26.38 -3.07 6.39
N ALA A 61 -26.96 -1.87 6.28
CA ALA A 61 -26.81 -1.03 5.08
C ALA A 61 -25.34 -0.61 4.82
N ARG A 62 -24.55 -0.50 5.89
CA ARG A 62 -23.11 -0.18 5.82
C ARG A 62 -22.29 -1.34 5.27
N ALA A 63 -22.63 -2.57 5.65
CA ALA A 63 -21.99 -3.77 5.14
C ALA A 63 -22.34 -4.00 3.66
N GLU A 64 -23.57 -3.67 3.24
CA GLU A 64 -24.01 -3.78 1.85
C GLU A 64 -23.19 -2.89 0.89
N ASP A 65 -22.87 -1.65 1.29
CA ASP A 65 -22.05 -0.76 0.46
C ASP A 65 -20.62 -1.28 0.28
N LEU A 66 -20.03 -1.83 1.34
CA LEU A 66 -18.71 -2.47 1.27
C LEU A 66 -18.74 -3.68 0.32
N GLU A 67 -19.74 -4.54 0.45
CA GLU A 67 -19.91 -5.72 -0.40
C GLU A 67 -20.06 -5.33 -1.87
N ARG A 68 -20.89 -4.31 -2.16
CA ARG A 68 -21.05 -3.77 -3.52
C ARG A 68 -19.73 -3.26 -4.11
N LEU A 69 -18.89 -2.60 -3.31
CA LEU A 69 -17.58 -2.13 -3.75
C LEU A 69 -16.62 -3.28 -4.06
N LEU A 70 -16.64 -4.35 -3.27
CA LEU A 70 -15.80 -5.54 -3.50
C LEU A 70 -16.23 -6.29 -4.76
N VAL A 71 -17.54 -6.50 -4.96
CA VAL A 71 -18.09 -7.09 -6.19
C VAL A 71 -17.77 -6.22 -7.41
N TYR A 72 -17.87 -4.90 -7.26
CA TYR A 72 -17.48 -3.96 -8.30
C TYR A 72 -15.99 -4.11 -8.66
N PHE A 73 -15.11 -4.23 -7.68
CA PHE A 73 -13.68 -4.44 -7.92
C PHE A 73 -13.41 -5.75 -8.69
N GLU A 74 -14.11 -6.83 -8.34
CA GLU A 74 -14.01 -8.09 -9.09
C GLU A 74 -14.45 -7.93 -10.55
N HIS A 75 -15.54 -7.19 -10.78
CA HIS A 75 -16.07 -6.93 -12.11
C HIS A 75 -15.08 -6.14 -12.98
N ILE A 76 -14.58 -4.99 -12.49
CA ILE A 76 -13.69 -4.13 -13.29
C ILE A 76 -12.38 -4.81 -13.67
N ARG A 77 -11.89 -5.76 -12.85
CA ARG A 77 -10.67 -6.52 -13.18
C ARG A 77 -10.84 -7.45 -14.38
N LYS A 78 -12.07 -7.80 -14.75
CA LYS A 78 -12.40 -8.69 -15.87
C LYS A 78 -12.77 -7.92 -17.14
N LEU A 79 -12.98 -6.60 -17.05
CA LEU A 79 -13.40 -5.78 -18.19
C LEU A 79 -12.25 -5.55 -19.18
N PRO A 80 -12.55 -5.53 -20.49
CA PRO A 80 -11.59 -5.09 -21.51
C PRO A 80 -11.35 -3.58 -21.44
N SER A 81 -10.24 -3.12 -22.02
CA SER A 81 -9.81 -1.71 -21.96
C SER A 81 -10.86 -0.70 -22.46
N ALA A 82 -11.60 -1.03 -23.53
CA ALA A 82 -12.64 -0.16 -24.08
C ALA A 82 -13.82 0.03 -23.12
N GLU A 83 -14.22 -1.02 -22.40
CA GLU A 83 -15.31 -0.98 -21.43
C GLU A 83 -14.87 -0.29 -20.14
N LEU A 84 -13.61 -0.49 -19.73
CA LEU A 84 -13.02 0.23 -18.60
C LEU A 84 -13.06 1.76 -18.77
N THR A 85 -12.81 2.26 -19.98
CA THR A 85 -12.91 3.70 -20.26
C THR A 85 -14.33 4.22 -20.08
N ARG A 86 -15.34 3.46 -20.55
CA ARG A 86 -16.76 3.81 -20.36
C ARG A 86 -17.14 3.82 -18.88
N GLU A 87 -16.67 2.80 -18.14
CA GLU A 87 -16.90 2.69 -16.72
C GLU A 87 -16.22 3.84 -15.94
N ASN A 88 -15.08 4.32 -16.44
CA ASN A 88 -14.39 5.47 -15.84
C ASN A 88 -15.17 6.76 -15.97
N GLU A 89 -15.70 7.04 -17.15
CA GLU A 89 -16.55 8.22 -17.36
C GLU A 89 -17.85 8.13 -16.54
N SER A 90 -18.45 6.94 -16.44
CA SER A 90 -19.62 6.67 -15.59
C SER A 90 -19.32 6.92 -14.10
N ALA A 91 -18.21 6.39 -13.58
CA ALA A 91 -17.79 6.59 -12.20
C ALA A 91 -17.44 8.06 -11.91
N ARG A 92 -16.79 8.76 -12.84
CA ARG A 92 -16.49 10.20 -12.74
C ARG A 92 -17.76 11.05 -12.71
N ALA A 93 -18.75 10.75 -13.54
CA ALA A 93 -20.03 11.44 -13.56
C ALA A 93 -20.78 11.23 -12.23
N SER A 94 -20.80 10.00 -11.72
CA SER A 94 -21.44 9.65 -10.44
C SER A 94 -20.78 10.38 -9.27
N PHE A 95 -19.44 10.38 -9.22
CA PHE A 95 -18.68 11.14 -8.23
C PHE A 95 -18.94 12.64 -8.30
N THR A 96 -19.04 13.21 -9.50
CA THR A 96 -19.32 14.65 -9.68
C THR A 96 -20.72 15.02 -9.17
N ARG A 97 -21.70 14.11 -9.29
CA ARG A 97 -23.08 14.32 -8.88
C ARG A 97 -23.28 14.23 -7.37
N SER A 98 -22.77 13.17 -6.73
CA SER A 98 -23.05 12.91 -5.31
C SER A 98 -21.89 13.23 -4.38
N ARG A 99 -20.64 13.11 -4.86
CA ARG A 99 -19.40 13.22 -4.05
C ARG A 99 -19.42 12.38 -2.76
N SER A 100 -20.15 11.26 -2.78
CA SER A 100 -20.25 10.35 -1.64
C SER A 100 -18.94 9.59 -1.41
N ASP A 101 -18.70 9.11 -0.19
CA ASP A 101 -17.54 8.25 0.12
C ASP A 101 -17.54 6.99 -0.77
N PHE A 102 -18.73 6.45 -1.06
CA PHE A 102 -18.92 5.30 -1.94
C PHE A 102 -18.44 5.59 -3.37
N ASP A 103 -18.90 6.69 -3.99
CA ASP A 103 -18.51 7.04 -5.37
C ASP A 103 -17.02 7.39 -5.46
N ARG A 104 -16.48 7.98 -4.39
CA ARG A 104 -15.08 8.35 -4.26
C ARG A 104 -14.19 7.10 -4.22
N LEU A 105 -14.58 6.09 -3.44
CA LEU A 105 -13.93 4.78 -3.41
C LEU A 105 -14.09 4.01 -4.73
N ARG A 106 -15.28 4.02 -5.33
CA ARG A 106 -15.54 3.39 -6.64
C ARG A 106 -14.60 3.94 -7.71
N LEU A 107 -14.46 5.26 -7.77
CA LEU A 107 -13.55 5.92 -8.72
C LEU A 107 -12.08 5.60 -8.40
N ALA A 108 -11.69 5.64 -7.13
CA ALA A 108 -10.32 5.30 -6.71
C ALA A 108 -9.95 3.85 -7.05
N MET A 109 -10.86 2.89 -6.85
CA MET A 109 -10.66 1.49 -7.23
C MET A 109 -10.42 1.33 -8.72
N LEU A 110 -11.16 2.07 -9.55
CA LEU A 110 -10.98 2.01 -11.00
C LEU A 110 -9.64 2.59 -11.47
N LEU A 111 -9.20 3.70 -10.85
CA LEU A 111 -7.88 4.28 -11.11
C LEU A 111 -6.72 3.43 -10.58
N SER A 112 -6.99 2.51 -9.64
CA SER A 112 -5.99 1.62 -9.06
C SER A 112 -5.67 0.39 -9.92
N VAL A 113 -6.43 0.12 -10.99
CA VAL A 113 -6.26 -1.08 -11.82
C VAL A 113 -4.96 -0.98 -12.64
N PRO A 114 -3.97 -1.86 -12.41
CA PRO A 114 -2.68 -1.78 -13.09
C PRO A 114 -2.79 -2.15 -14.57
N ASN A 115 -1.80 -1.75 -15.37
CA ASN A 115 -1.71 -2.05 -16.81
C ASN A 115 -2.86 -1.49 -17.67
N THR A 116 -3.48 -0.39 -17.23
CA THR A 116 -4.52 0.30 -17.99
C THR A 116 -4.09 1.74 -18.28
N ALA A 117 -4.55 2.30 -19.40
CA ALA A 117 -4.29 3.71 -19.74
C ALA A 117 -4.97 4.70 -18.77
N ILE A 118 -5.93 4.22 -17.98
CA ILE A 118 -6.72 4.99 -17.01
C ILE A 118 -6.04 5.00 -15.64
N ALA A 119 -5.06 4.12 -15.42
CA ALA A 119 -4.39 3.96 -14.15
C ALA A 119 -3.71 5.27 -13.72
N ASP A 120 -4.08 5.75 -12.53
CA ASP A 120 -3.49 6.93 -11.91
C ASP A 120 -3.51 6.75 -10.39
N GLU A 121 -2.40 6.23 -9.87
CA GLU A 121 -2.27 5.91 -8.45
C GLU A 121 -2.24 7.14 -7.58
N GLN A 122 -1.69 8.25 -8.08
CA GLN A 122 -1.62 9.51 -7.34
C GLN A 122 -3.02 10.05 -7.13
N ARG A 123 -3.80 10.12 -8.21
CA ARG A 123 -5.17 10.58 -8.14
C ARG A 123 -6.06 9.64 -7.33
N ALA A 124 -5.84 8.33 -7.43
CA ALA A 124 -6.54 7.35 -6.59
C ALA A 124 -6.27 7.61 -5.10
N TYR A 125 -5.01 7.84 -4.72
CA TYR A 125 -4.62 8.12 -3.34
C TYR A 125 -5.24 9.44 -2.82
N GLU A 126 -5.19 10.51 -3.62
CA GLU A 126 -5.80 11.80 -3.27
C GLU A 126 -7.33 11.71 -3.09
N LEU A 127 -7.99 10.85 -3.85
CA LEU A 127 -9.42 10.61 -3.69
C LEU A 127 -9.74 9.92 -2.36
N LEU A 128 -8.88 9.02 -1.89
CA LEU A 128 -9.08 8.25 -0.65
C LEU A 128 -8.76 9.04 0.63
N ASP A 129 -7.85 10.01 0.56
CA ASP A 129 -7.40 10.83 1.70
C ASP A 129 -8.54 11.39 2.60
N PRO A 130 -9.63 12.00 2.08
CA PRO A 130 -10.70 12.50 2.94
C PRO A 130 -11.50 11.39 3.64
N VAL A 131 -11.60 10.19 3.05
CA VAL A 131 -12.29 9.04 3.67
C VAL A 131 -11.41 8.45 4.78
N VAL A 132 -10.09 8.41 4.57
CA VAL A 132 -9.13 7.99 5.60
C VAL A 132 -9.11 8.98 6.77
N LYS A 133 -9.26 10.28 6.51
CA LYS A 133 -9.34 11.30 7.57
C LYS A 133 -10.62 11.24 8.41
N ASN A 134 -11.66 10.55 7.92
CA ASN A 134 -12.93 10.41 8.62
C ASN A 134 -13.11 8.99 9.19
N PRO A 135 -12.68 8.72 10.44
CA PRO A 135 -12.80 7.39 11.05
C PRO A 135 -14.25 6.98 11.34
N ALA A 136 -15.20 7.92 11.29
CA ALA A 136 -16.62 7.62 11.47
C ALA A 136 -17.27 7.05 10.19
N SER A 137 -16.58 7.10 9.04
CA SER A 137 -17.07 6.52 7.80
C SER A 137 -17.03 4.99 7.86
N PRO A 138 -18.11 4.28 7.48
CA PRO A 138 -18.13 2.82 7.47
C PRO A 138 -17.12 2.22 6.48
N LEU A 139 -16.70 3.01 5.48
CA LEU A 139 -15.76 2.60 4.45
C LEU A 139 -14.30 2.96 4.80
N HIS A 140 -14.07 3.54 5.97
CA HIS A 140 -12.75 3.97 6.44
C HIS A 140 -11.71 2.82 6.39
N GLY A 141 -12.07 1.63 6.88
CA GLY A 141 -11.17 0.48 6.90
C GLY A 141 -10.72 0.04 5.51
N LEU A 142 -11.63 0.03 4.54
CA LEU A 142 -11.30 -0.29 3.14
C LEU A 142 -10.41 0.81 2.53
N ALA A 143 -10.75 2.08 2.77
CA ALA A 143 -9.96 3.21 2.27
C ALA A 143 -8.53 3.18 2.80
N LEU A 144 -8.34 2.86 4.08
CA LEU A 144 -7.03 2.73 4.72
C LEU A 144 -6.22 1.55 4.14
N LEU A 145 -6.86 0.40 3.94
CA LEU A 145 -6.21 -0.75 3.29
C LEU A 145 -5.79 -0.41 1.86
N MET A 146 -6.64 0.26 1.10
CA MET A 146 -6.28 0.68 -0.26
C MET A 146 -5.18 1.73 -0.28
N SER A 147 -5.21 2.73 0.61
CA SER A 147 -4.20 3.77 0.65
C SER A 147 -2.82 3.21 0.99
N THR A 148 -2.75 2.28 1.94
CA THR A 148 -1.49 1.59 2.31
C THR A 148 -0.97 0.74 1.14
N HIS A 149 -1.85 0.02 0.44
CA HIS A 149 -1.45 -0.76 -0.73
C HIS A 149 -0.92 0.11 -1.88
N LEU A 150 -1.60 1.23 -2.19
CA LEU A 150 -1.17 2.16 -3.24
C LEU A 150 0.19 2.81 -2.91
N GLN A 151 0.43 3.15 -1.65
CA GLN A 151 1.71 3.69 -1.20
C GLN A 151 2.85 2.67 -1.38
N GLU A 152 2.62 1.42 -0.99
CA GLU A 152 3.64 0.38 -1.15
C GLU A 152 3.91 0.10 -2.63
N ARG A 153 2.88 0.05 -3.46
CA ARG A 153 3.04 -0.15 -4.91
C ARG A 153 3.91 0.94 -5.54
N ARG A 154 3.67 2.20 -5.18
CA ARG A 154 4.53 3.32 -5.61
C ARG A 154 5.98 3.16 -5.16
N ARG A 155 6.20 2.75 -3.90
CA ARG A 155 7.56 2.54 -3.38
C ARG A 155 8.30 1.47 -4.18
N LEU A 156 7.61 0.38 -4.50
CA LEU A 156 8.15 -0.71 -5.33
C LEU A 156 8.41 -0.26 -6.77
N GLU A 157 7.52 0.52 -7.38
CA GLU A 157 7.73 1.09 -8.71
C GLU A 157 8.94 2.03 -8.76
N GLY A 158 9.13 2.86 -7.72
CA GLY A 158 10.30 3.73 -7.60
C GLY A 158 11.61 2.94 -7.56
N SER A 159 11.67 1.91 -6.72
CA SER A 159 12.83 1.01 -6.63
C SER A 159 13.08 0.27 -7.96
N ASN A 160 12.02 -0.19 -8.63
CA ASN A 160 12.15 -0.88 -9.91
C ASN A 160 12.71 0.05 -11.00
N ARG A 161 12.25 1.31 -11.07
CA ARG A 161 12.78 2.30 -12.01
C ARG A 161 14.26 2.62 -11.75
N GLU A 162 14.66 2.75 -10.48
CA GLU A 162 16.06 2.98 -10.12
C GLU A 162 16.95 1.80 -10.56
N LEU A 163 16.52 0.56 -10.30
CA LEU A 163 17.21 -0.64 -10.76
C LEU A 163 17.33 -0.68 -12.30
N GLN A 164 16.26 -0.35 -13.02
CA GLN A 164 16.28 -0.28 -14.49
C GLN A 164 17.27 0.77 -15.00
N GLN A 165 17.33 1.95 -14.38
CA GLN A 165 18.29 2.99 -14.73
C GLN A 165 19.73 2.56 -14.47
N ASN A 166 19.99 1.88 -13.35
CA ASN A 166 21.30 1.34 -13.04
C ASN A 166 21.73 0.28 -14.06
N VAL A 167 20.84 -0.64 -14.43
CA VAL A 167 21.10 -1.66 -15.46
C VAL A 167 21.40 -1.00 -16.81
N GLN A 168 20.60 -0.01 -17.23
CA GLN A 168 20.85 0.71 -18.49
C GLN A 168 22.19 1.47 -18.44
N GLY A 169 22.52 2.09 -17.30
CA GLY A 169 23.81 2.77 -17.11
C GLY A 169 25.00 1.82 -17.19
N LEU A 170 24.88 0.60 -16.65
CA LEU A 170 25.91 -0.42 -16.76
C LEU A 170 26.04 -0.96 -18.20
N GLN A 171 24.92 -1.18 -18.90
CA GLN A 171 24.93 -1.57 -20.32
C GLN A 171 25.66 -0.54 -21.18
N ASN A 172 25.33 0.75 -21.00
CA ASN A 172 25.98 1.83 -21.74
C ASN A 172 27.50 1.87 -21.48
N LYS A 173 27.96 1.55 -20.26
CA LYS A 173 29.39 1.46 -19.93
C LYS A 173 30.06 0.26 -20.61
N LEU A 174 29.41 -0.89 -20.66
CA LEU A 174 29.92 -2.07 -21.37
C LEU A 174 30.03 -1.81 -22.87
N ASP A 175 29.01 -1.20 -23.47
CA ASP A 175 29.01 -0.83 -24.89
C ASP A 175 30.12 0.18 -25.20
N ALA A 176 30.33 1.16 -24.32
CA ALA A 176 31.44 2.10 -24.45
C ALA A 176 32.81 1.39 -24.44
N LEU A 177 33.02 0.44 -23.51
CA LEU A 177 34.26 -0.32 -23.44
C LEU A 177 34.48 -1.20 -24.68
N MET A 178 33.44 -1.88 -25.18
CA MET A 178 33.54 -2.68 -26.41
C MET A 178 33.85 -1.80 -27.63
N SER A 179 33.23 -0.62 -27.73
CA SER A 179 33.51 0.31 -28.83
C SER A 179 34.96 0.84 -28.79
N LEU A 180 35.48 1.09 -27.59
CA LEU A 180 36.87 1.50 -27.38
C LEU A 180 37.83 0.37 -27.76
N GLU A 181 37.58 -0.86 -27.30
CA GLU A 181 38.35 -2.04 -27.69
C GLU A 181 38.42 -2.17 -29.20
N ARG A 182 37.27 -2.10 -29.88
CA ARG A 182 37.19 -2.19 -31.34
C ARG A 182 38.00 -1.09 -32.03
N THR A 183 37.88 0.14 -31.55
CA THR A 183 38.64 1.29 -32.10
C THR A 183 40.14 1.12 -31.93
N LEU A 184 40.60 0.56 -30.80
CA LEU A 184 42.01 0.27 -30.57
C LEU A 184 42.52 -0.85 -31.49
N MET A 185 41.77 -1.95 -31.61
CA MET A 185 42.13 -3.06 -32.52
C MET A 185 42.21 -2.62 -33.98
N ASP A 186 41.33 -1.73 -34.44
CA ASP A 186 41.33 -1.21 -35.81
C ASP A 186 42.53 -0.27 -36.06
N ARG A 187 42.96 0.50 -35.05
CA ARG A 187 44.17 1.35 -35.12
C ARG A 187 45.45 0.53 -35.18
N ASP A 188 45.55 -0.54 -34.40
CA ASP A 188 46.73 -1.41 -34.42
C ASP A 188 46.88 -2.13 -35.77
N LYS A 189 45.77 -2.57 -36.39
CA LYS A 189 45.79 -3.23 -37.71
C LYS A 189 46.14 -2.29 -38.87
N SER A 190 45.89 -0.99 -38.73
CA SER A 190 46.06 0.00 -39.80
C SER A 190 47.44 0.68 -39.81
N THR A 191 48.35 0.33 -38.90
CA THR A 191 49.72 0.87 -38.88
C THR A 191 50.64 0.04 -39.81
N PRO A 192 51.06 0.55 -40.99
CA PRO A 192 51.92 -0.21 -41.90
C PRO A 192 53.36 -0.35 -41.36
N PRO A 193 54.11 -1.41 -41.74
CA PRO A 193 55.48 -1.62 -41.27
C PRO A 193 56.38 -0.49 -41.79
N ARG A 194 57.03 0.20 -40.86
CA ARG A 194 58.01 1.26 -41.15
C ARG A 194 59.27 0.62 -41.74
N LYS A 195 59.40 0.65 -43.08
CA LYS A 195 60.62 0.19 -43.78
C LYS A 195 61.82 0.97 -43.23
N ARG A 196 62.78 0.24 -42.67
CA ARG A 196 64.12 0.71 -42.32
C ARG A 196 65.04 0.60 -43.53
#